data_AF-W9XK49-F1
#
_entry.id   AF-W9XK49-F1
#
_cell.length_a   1.000
_cell.length_b   1.000
_cell.length_c   1.000
_cell.angle_alpha   90.00
_cell.angle_beta   90.00
_cell.angle_gamma   90.00
#
_symmetry.space_group_name_H-M   'P 1'
#
loop_
_entity.id
_entity.type
_entity.pdbx_description
1 polymer ?
#
loop_
_entity_poly.entity_id
_entity_poly.type
_entity_poly.pdbx_seq_one_letter_code
_entity_poly.pdbx_strand_id
1 'polypeptide(L)'
;MFNFIFAFPAVRTIDTFGRRKLLLCTLPLMTVFLLLAAGGFYATDSTAKLAVVALGIYLYIIAYSPGEGPVPFVYSAEAFPSAMRDVGMSFAVFVCWLFNSIVGLTFSSILDNFTPPGAFFWYAGWNAALTVAIYLFLPETKALSLARMAYPRNTE
;
A
#
# COMPACT_ATOMS: atom_id res chain seq x y z
N MET A 1 -11.93 -9.93 -9.40
CA MET A 1 -11.70 -11.39 -9.51
C MET A 1 -10.22 -11.78 -9.47
N PHE A 2 -9.30 -11.08 -10.16
CA PHE A 2 -7.85 -11.33 -10.08
C PHE A 2 -7.22 -11.14 -8.68
N ASN A 3 -7.67 -10.12 -7.94
CA ASN A 3 -7.21 -9.86 -6.56
C ASN A 3 -7.39 -11.07 -5.62
N PHE A 4 -8.44 -11.87 -5.81
CA PHE A 4 -8.79 -12.98 -4.92
C PHE A 4 -7.95 -14.23 -5.16
N ILE A 5 -7.51 -14.47 -6.41
CA ILE A 5 -6.77 -15.67 -6.81
C ILE A 5 -5.27 -15.53 -6.43
N PHE A 6 -4.68 -14.33 -6.61
CA PHE A 6 -3.30 -14.08 -6.20
C PHE A 6 -3.13 -13.74 -4.70
N ALA A 7 -4.22 -13.61 -3.95
CA ALA A 7 -4.16 -13.44 -2.50
C ALA A 7 -3.61 -14.68 -1.77
N PHE A 8 -3.84 -15.91 -2.26
CA PHE A 8 -3.44 -17.13 -1.55
C PHE A 8 -1.91 -17.35 -1.42
N PRO A 9 -1.08 -17.11 -2.46
CA PRO A 9 0.39 -17.12 -2.33
C PRO A 9 0.92 -15.92 -1.53
N ALA A 10 0.26 -14.77 -1.64
CA ALA A 10 0.59 -13.54 -0.93
C ALA A 10 0.45 -13.69 0.60
N VAL A 11 -0.63 -14.32 1.06
CA VAL A 11 -0.88 -14.58 2.49
C VAL A 11 0.21 -15.46 3.11
N ARG A 12 0.71 -16.48 2.39
CA ARG A 12 1.83 -17.32 2.88
C ARG A 12 3.17 -16.57 2.98
N THR A 13 3.37 -15.55 2.16
CA THR A 13 4.61 -14.76 2.13
C THR A 13 4.61 -13.68 3.23
N ILE A 14 3.43 -13.17 3.61
CA ILE A 14 3.24 -12.19 4.70
C ILE A 14 3.75 -12.72 6.05
N ASP A 15 3.43 -13.96 6.39
CA ASP A 15 3.78 -14.52 7.71
C ASP A 15 5.29 -14.78 7.86
N THR A 16 6.00 -15.04 6.76
CA THR A 16 7.45 -15.31 6.76
C THR A 16 8.29 -14.02 6.74
N PHE A 17 7.94 -13.01 5.94
CA PHE A 17 8.84 -11.88 5.66
C PHE A 17 8.79 -10.70 6.66
N GLY A 18 7.73 -10.55 7.46
CA GLY A 18 7.59 -9.42 8.40
C GLY A 18 7.02 -8.16 7.74
N ARG A 19 6.26 -7.37 8.51
CA ARG A 19 5.32 -6.36 7.99
C ARG A 19 6.01 -5.17 7.33
N ARG A 20 7.08 -4.64 7.94
CA ARG A 20 7.81 -3.49 7.39
C ARG A 20 8.64 -3.89 6.17
N LYS A 21 9.31 -5.04 6.21
CA LYS A 21 10.08 -5.56 5.07
C LYS A 21 9.20 -5.83 3.86
N LEU A 22 7.97 -6.29 4.09
CA LEU A 22 7.03 -6.53 3.02
C LEU A 22 6.57 -5.23 2.36
N LEU A 23 6.20 -4.21 3.14
CA LEU A 23 5.87 -2.87 2.61
C LEU A 23 7.04 -2.25 1.83
N LEU A 24 8.26 -2.33 2.39
CA LEU A 24 9.46 -1.80 1.73
C LEU A 24 9.86 -2.57 0.47
N CYS A 25 9.37 -3.79 0.28
CA CYS A 25 9.59 -4.57 -0.95
C CYS A 25 8.50 -4.26 -1.99
N THR A 26 7.24 -4.20 -1.56
CA THR A 26 6.10 -4.03 -2.47
C THR A 26 5.95 -2.60 -3.00
N LEU A 27 6.20 -1.57 -2.18
CA LEU A 27 6.00 -0.18 -2.58
C LEU A 27 6.95 0.33 -3.69
N PRO A 28 8.26 -0.01 -3.67
CA PRO A 28 9.13 0.29 -4.81
C PRO A 28 8.67 -0.43 -6.09
N LEU A 29 8.24 -1.69 -5.99
CA LEU A 29 7.72 -2.45 -7.13
C LEU A 29 6.47 -1.79 -7.70
N MET A 30 5.54 -1.38 -6.85
CA MET A 30 4.34 -0.64 -7.24
C MET A 30 4.67 0.68 -7.95
N THR A 31 5.68 1.40 -7.45
CA THR A 31 6.18 2.62 -8.09
C THR A 31 6.67 2.32 -9.51
N VAL A 32 7.51 1.29 -9.69
CA VAL A 32 8.02 0.88 -11.00
C VAL A 32 6.90 0.48 -11.95
N PHE A 33 5.88 -0.24 -11.47
CA PHE A 33 4.75 -0.66 -12.31
C PHE A 33 3.85 0.51 -12.74
N LEU A 34 3.67 1.52 -11.88
CA LEU A 34 3.00 2.77 -12.28
C LEU A 34 3.81 3.56 -13.31
N LEU A 35 5.14 3.60 -13.19
CA LEU A 35 6.01 4.21 -14.19
C LEU A 35 5.97 3.45 -15.52
N LEU A 36 5.90 2.12 -15.50
CA LEU A 36 5.69 1.29 -16.69
C LEU A 36 4.36 1.61 -17.37
N ALA A 37 3.28 1.74 -16.59
CA ALA A 37 1.96 2.13 -17.11
C ALA A 37 2.00 3.54 -17.73
N ALA A 38 2.66 4.50 -17.07
CA ALA A 38 2.88 5.84 -17.61
C ALA A 38 3.69 5.81 -18.93
N GLY A 39 4.72 4.97 -18.99
CA GLY A 39 5.54 4.73 -20.18
C GLY A 39 4.74 4.23 -21.39
N GLY A 40 3.71 3.41 -21.14
CA GLY A 40 2.82 2.91 -22.19
C GLY A 40 2.09 4.01 -22.98
N PHE A 41 1.86 5.18 -22.38
CA PHE A 41 1.22 6.31 -23.06
C PHE A 41 2.10 6.99 -24.12
N TYR A 42 3.41 6.73 -24.13
CA TYR A 42 4.35 7.22 -25.15
C TYR A 42 4.47 6.29 -26.36
N ALA A 43 3.82 5.11 -26.34
CA ALA A 43 3.76 4.24 -27.51
C ALA A 43 2.89 4.86 -28.61
N THR A 44 3.37 4.80 -29.86
CA THR A 44 2.66 5.33 -31.04
C THR A 44 1.56 4.40 -31.52
N ASP A 45 1.70 3.08 -31.33
CA ASP A 45 0.65 2.11 -31.64
C ASP A 45 -0.39 2.02 -30.50
N SER A 46 -1.67 2.15 -30.87
CA SER A 46 -2.79 2.09 -29.93
C SER A 46 -2.92 0.73 -29.25
N THR A 47 -2.57 -0.36 -29.94
CA THR A 47 -2.65 -1.72 -29.38
C THR A 47 -1.54 -1.94 -28.36
N ALA A 48 -0.30 -1.60 -28.73
CA ALA A 48 0.85 -1.64 -27.83
C ALA A 48 0.64 -0.74 -26.59
N LYS A 49 0.11 0.47 -26.76
CA LYS A 49 -0.23 1.38 -25.65
C LYS A 49 -1.16 0.72 -24.65
N LEU A 50 -2.29 0.17 -25.12
CA LEU A 50 -3.28 -0.45 -24.24
C LEU A 50 -2.71 -1.68 -23.53
N ALA A 51 -1.91 -2.49 -24.24
CA ALA A 51 -1.27 -3.67 -23.67
C ALA A 51 -0.28 -3.31 -22.54
N VAL A 52 0.59 -2.31 -22.74
CA VAL A 52 1.59 -1.89 -21.75
C VAL A 52 0.93 -1.24 -20.53
N VAL A 53 -0.06 -0.37 -20.75
CA VAL A 53 -0.82 0.26 -19.66
C VAL A 53 -1.55 -0.80 -18.83
N ALA A 54 -2.25 -1.73 -19.47
CA ALA A 54 -2.95 -2.81 -18.79
C ALA A 54 -1.98 -3.70 -18.00
N LEU A 55 -0.84 -4.07 -18.59
CA LEU A 55 0.19 -4.87 -17.93
C LEU A 55 0.72 -4.18 -16.67
N GLY A 56 1.06 -2.89 -16.75
CA GLY A 56 1.53 -2.11 -15.61
C GLY A 56 0.50 -2.06 -14.48
N ILE A 57 -0.79 -1.85 -14.82
CA ILE A 57 -1.88 -1.85 -13.83
C ILE A 57 -2.06 -3.23 -13.17
N TYR A 58 -2.02 -4.32 -13.94
CA TYR A 58 -2.14 -5.67 -13.37
C TYR A 58 -0.97 -6.02 -12.45
N LEU A 59 0.26 -5.69 -12.85
CA LEU A 59 1.45 -5.89 -12.01
C LEU A 59 1.39 -5.06 -10.74
N TYR A 60 0.92 -3.80 -10.82
CA TYR A 60 0.65 -2.96 -9.66
C TYR A 60 -0.33 -3.64 -8.69
N ILE A 61 -1.45 -4.18 -9.19
CA ILE A 61 -2.46 -4.86 -8.36
C ILE A 61 -1.87 -6.10 -7.66
N ILE A 62 -1.05 -6.88 -8.38
CA ILE A 62 -0.39 -8.08 -7.82
C ILE A 62 0.56 -7.71 -6.68
N ALA A 63 1.32 -6.61 -6.82
CA ALA A 63 2.22 -6.13 -5.77
C ALA A 63 1.49 -5.45 -4.60
N TYR A 64 0.38 -4.77 -4.88
CA TYR A 64 -0.47 -4.12 -3.87
C TYR A 64 -1.10 -5.14 -2.91
N SER A 65 -1.59 -6.26 -3.45
CA SER A 65 -2.36 -7.26 -2.71
C SER A 65 -1.68 -7.80 -1.43
N PRO A 66 -0.42 -8.26 -1.44
CA PRO A 66 0.26 -8.71 -0.21
C PRO A 66 0.65 -7.58 0.75
N GLY A 67 0.90 -6.37 0.25
CA GLY A 67 1.48 -5.26 1.02
C GLY A 67 0.42 -4.32 1.58
N GLU A 68 0.09 -3.29 0.80
CA GLU A 68 -0.84 -2.24 1.20
C GLU A 68 -2.27 -2.74 1.45
N GLY A 69 -2.64 -3.91 0.92
CA GLY A 69 -3.96 -4.51 1.20
C GLY A 69 -4.17 -4.82 2.69
N PRO A 70 -3.45 -5.80 3.27
CA PRO A 70 -3.68 -6.23 4.65
C PRO A 70 -2.79 -5.53 5.69
N VAL A 71 -1.58 -5.07 5.32
CA VAL A 71 -0.58 -4.64 6.31
C VAL A 71 -0.98 -3.38 7.08
N PRO A 72 -1.54 -2.31 6.49
CA PRO A 72 -1.94 -1.11 7.24
C PRO A 72 -2.99 -1.40 8.31
N PHE A 73 -3.97 -2.27 8.01
CA PHE A 73 -5.00 -2.66 8.97
C PHE A 73 -4.41 -3.46 10.13
N VAL A 74 -3.57 -4.44 9.85
CA VAL A 74 -2.88 -5.22 10.90
C VAL A 74 -1.97 -4.30 11.73
N TYR A 75 -1.24 -3.40 11.07
CA TYR A 75 -0.33 -2.48 11.73
C TYR A 75 -1.07 -1.52 12.67
N SER A 76 -2.21 -0.96 12.24
CA SER A 76 -3.03 -0.12 13.12
C SER A 76 -3.51 -0.88 14.36
N ALA A 77 -3.83 -2.17 14.26
CA ALA A 77 -4.18 -2.98 15.41
C ALA A 77 -2.99 -3.28 16.34
N GLU A 78 -1.77 -3.41 15.80
CA GLU A 78 -0.54 -3.67 16.56
C GLU A 78 0.05 -2.39 17.20
N ALA A 79 -0.15 -1.22 16.58
CA ALA A 79 0.44 0.04 17.01
C ALA A 79 -0.16 0.60 18.31
N PHE A 80 -1.44 0.32 18.58
CA PHE A 80 -2.14 0.85 19.75
C PHE A 80 -2.15 -0.12 20.94
N PRO A 81 -1.97 0.39 22.18
CA PRO A 81 -2.18 -0.39 23.40
C PRO A 81 -3.59 -0.98 23.46
N SER A 82 -3.75 -2.18 24.04
CA SER A 82 -5.04 -2.88 24.12
C SER A 82 -6.17 -2.02 24.71
N ALA A 83 -5.88 -1.20 25.73
CA ALA A 83 -6.86 -0.33 26.38
C ALA A 83 -7.46 0.76 25.48
N MET A 84 -6.80 1.14 24.39
CA MET A 84 -7.21 2.23 23.50
C MET A 84 -7.28 1.80 22.03
N ARG A 85 -7.16 0.49 21.78
CA ARG A 85 -7.03 -0.08 20.44
C ARG A 85 -8.21 0.26 19.56
N ASP A 86 -9.43 0.13 20.08
CA ASP A 86 -10.65 0.35 19.31
C ASP A 86 -10.78 1.80 18.85
N VAL A 87 -10.42 2.75 19.71
CA VAL A 87 -10.41 4.19 19.39
C VAL A 87 -9.33 4.51 18.36
N GLY A 88 -8.11 4.01 18.55
CA GLY A 88 -7.01 4.22 17.62
C GLY A 88 -7.26 3.62 16.24
N MET A 89 -7.81 2.40 16.17
CA MET A 89 -8.20 1.76 14.92
C MET A 89 -9.34 2.51 14.21
N SER A 90 -10.36 2.95 14.95
CA SER A 90 -11.48 3.71 14.38
C SER A 90 -10.99 5.03 13.77
N PHE A 91 -10.04 5.71 14.42
CA PHE A 91 -9.42 6.92 13.89
C PHE A 91 -8.59 6.63 12.63
N ALA A 92 -7.79 5.56 12.63
CA ALA A 92 -7.01 5.17 11.45
C ALA A 92 -7.91 4.86 10.24
N VAL A 93 -9.02 4.15 10.46
CA VAL A 93 -10.02 3.88 9.42
C VAL A 93 -10.68 5.17 8.93
N PHE A 94 -11.06 6.07 9.84
CA PHE A 94 -11.61 7.38 9.47
C PHE A 94 -10.65 8.17 8.57
N VAL A 95 -9.37 8.25 8.94
CA VAL A 95 -8.34 8.94 8.12
C VAL A 95 -8.19 8.27 6.76
N CYS A 96 -8.17 6.94 6.69
CA CYS A 96 -8.08 6.19 5.43
C CYS A 96 -9.25 6.54 4.49
N TRP A 97 -10.48 6.50 4.98
CA TRP A 97 -11.66 6.82 4.17
C TRP A 97 -11.75 8.30 3.81
N LEU A 98 -11.33 9.20 4.71
CA LEU A 98 -11.26 10.63 4.43
C LEU A 98 -10.33 10.91 3.24
N PHE A 99 -9.11 10.37 3.24
CA PHE A 99 -8.18 10.54 2.13
C PHE A 99 -8.65 9.82 0.86
N ASN A 100 -9.30 8.67 0.99
CA ASN A 100 -9.93 8.00 -0.15
C ASN A 100 -11.01 8.88 -0.80
N SER A 101 -11.84 9.57 0.00
CA SER A 101 -12.82 10.53 -0.52
C SER A 101 -12.16 11.73 -1.20
N ILE A 102 -11.08 12.28 -0.63
CA ILE A 102 -10.32 13.38 -1.25
C ILE A 102 -9.78 12.94 -2.62
N VAL A 103 -9.17 11.76 -2.69
CA VAL A 103 -8.67 11.21 -3.96
C VAL A 103 -9.81 11.02 -4.95
N GLY A 104 -10.94 10.46 -4.53
CA GLY A 104 -12.11 10.28 -5.39
C GLY A 104 -12.66 11.59 -5.98
N LEU A 105 -12.67 12.67 -5.19
CA LEU A 105 -13.12 13.99 -5.64
C LEU A 105 -12.10 14.69 -6.54
N THR A 106 -10.80 14.51 -6.26
CA THR A 106 -9.72 15.21 -6.98
C THR A 106 -9.24 14.47 -8.23
N PHE A 107 -9.53 13.17 -8.36
CA PHE A 107 -9.05 12.33 -9.46
C PHE A 107 -9.45 12.87 -10.83
N SER A 108 -10.71 13.26 -11.02
CA SER A 108 -11.19 13.85 -12.28
C SER A 108 -10.42 15.13 -12.61
N SER A 109 -10.22 16.01 -11.62
CA SER A 109 -9.45 17.24 -11.81
C SER A 109 -7.97 16.98 -12.13
N ILE A 110 -7.38 15.92 -11.59
CA ILE A 110 -6.00 15.52 -11.92
C ILE A 110 -5.92 15.01 -13.36
N LEU A 111 -6.87 14.18 -13.81
CA LEU A 111 -6.90 13.69 -15.18
C LEU A 111 -7.02 14.81 -16.21
N ASP A 112 -7.88 15.80 -15.95
CA ASP A 112 -8.11 16.92 -16.85
C ASP A 112 -6.90 17.86 -16.95
N ASN A 113 -6.19 18.10 -15.84
CA ASN A 113 -5.08 19.06 -15.80
C ASN A 113 -3.69 18.44 -16.06
N PHE A 114 -3.43 17.22 -15.60
CA PHE A 114 -2.09 16.60 -15.67
C PHE A 114 -1.93 15.67 -16.86
N THR A 115 -3.00 15.40 -17.63
CA THR A 115 -3.10 14.36 -18.65
C THR A 115 -2.99 12.94 -18.06
N PRO A 116 -3.47 11.88 -18.76
CA PRO A 116 -3.41 10.51 -18.26
C PRO A 116 -2.01 10.04 -17.80
N PRO A 117 -0.91 10.20 -18.55
CA PRO A 117 0.42 9.80 -18.06
C PRO A 117 0.86 10.61 -16.83
N GLY A 118 0.55 11.91 -16.77
CA GLY A 118 0.89 12.75 -15.62
C GLY A 118 0.22 12.30 -14.33
N ALA A 119 -1.02 11.79 -14.40
CA ALA A 119 -1.70 11.19 -13.27
C ALA A 119 -0.97 9.94 -12.75
N PHE A 120 -0.48 9.05 -13.63
CA PHE A 120 0.32 7.89 -13.22
C PHE A 120 1.64 8.29 -12.56
N PHE A 121 2.34 9.30 -13.09
CA PHE A 121 3.55 9.84 -12.46
C PHE A 121 3.26 10.47 -11.08
N TRP A 122 2.14 11.17 -10.94
CA TRP A 122 1.72 11.75 -9.66
C TRP A 122 1.53 10.69 -8.57
N TYR A 123 0.83 9.61 -8.88
CA TYR A 123 0.63 8.50 -7.93
C TYR A 123 1.90 7.66 -7.72
N ALA A 124 2.78 7.56 -8.72
CA ALA A 124 4.09 6.95 -8.54
C ALA A 124 4.96 7.76 -7.56
N GLY A 125 4.93 9.10 -7.66
CA GLY A 125 5.60 9.99 -6.71
C GLY A 125 5.12 9.80 -5.28
N TRP A 126 3.80 9.69 -5.07
CA TRP A 126 3.24 9.38 -3.75
C TRP A 126 3.65 8.01 -3.22
N ASN A 127 3.70 6.97 -4.06
CA ASN A 127 4.19 5.65 -3.66
C ASN A 127 5.69 5.69 -3.26
N ALA A 128 6.51 6.43 -3.98
CA ALA A 128 7.92 6.62 -3.65
C ALA A 128 8.09 7.39 -2.33
N ALA A 129 7.35 8.48 -2.15
CA ALA A 129 7.35 9.25 -0.91
C ALA A 129 6.91 8.41 0.29
N LEU A 130 5.88 7.58 0.13
CA LEU A 130 5.42 6.63 1.14
C LEU A 130 6.47 5.58 1.48
N THR A 131 7.20 5.07 0.49
CA THR A 131 8.33 4.16 0.70
C THR A 131 9.39 4.80 1.61
N VAL A 132 9.76 6.05 1.33
CA VAL A 132 10.73 6.80 2.15
C VAL A 132 10.18 7.04 3.55
N ALA A 133 8.91 7.44 3.67
CA ALA A 133 8.27 7.65 4.97
C ALA A 133 8.25 6.38 5.81
N ILE A 134 7.93 5.22 5.23
CA ILE A 134 7.95 3.93 5.93
C ILE A 134 9.37 3.53 6.31
N TYR A 135 10.35 3.79 5.44
CA TYR A 135 11.74 3.52 5.76
C TYR A 135 12.21 4.31 6.99
N LEU A 136 11.86 5.59 7.08
CA LEU A 136 12.30 6.50 8.14
C LEU A 136 11.48 6.38 9.44
N PHE A 137 10.16 6.31 9.33
CA PHE A 137 9.24 6.49 10.47
C PHE A 137 8.59 5.21 10.97
N LEU A 138 8.59 4.11 10.20
CA LEU A 138 7.88 2.89 10.61
C LEU A 138 8.83 1.93 11.34
N PRO A 139 8.68 1.75 12.67
CA PRO A 139 9.41 0.71 13.40
C PRO A 139 8.87 -0.69 13.07
N GLU A 140 9.75 -1.70 13.11
CA GLU A 140 9.38 -3.10 12.87
C GLU A 140 8.54 -3.66 14.04
N THR A 141 7.26 -3.98 13.81
CA THR A 141 6.36 -4.45 14.88
C THR A 141 6.49 -5.94 15.22
N LYS A 142 7.21 -6.74 14.40
CA LYS A 142 7.28 -8.21 14.57
C LYS A 142 7.90 -8.67 15.90
N ALA A 143 8.69 -7.82 16.56
CA ALA A 143 9.37 -8.16 17.82
C ALA A 143 8.68 -7.63 19.10
N LEU A 144 7.72 -6.70 18.99
CA LEU A 144 7.12 -6.03 20.15
C LEU A 144 5.84 -6.72 20.67
N SER A 145 5.12 -7.46 19.82
CA SER A 145 3.89 -8.14 20.21
C SER A 145 4.12 -9.30 21.20
N LEU A 146 5.23 -10.03 21.07
CA LEU A 146 5.58 -11.15 21.97
C LEU A 146 6.04 -10.66 23.35
N ALA A 147 6.88 -9.63 23.41
CA ALA A 147 7.43 -9.14 24.68
C ALA A 147 6.36 -8.49 25.58
N ARG A 148 5.31 -7.89 25.00
CA ARG A 148 4.27 -7.19 25.76
C ARG A 148 3.02 -8.03 26.07
N MET A 149 2.77 -9.11 25.31
CA MET A 149 1.72 -10.09 25.64
C MET A 149 2.18 -11.15 26.64
N ALA A 150 3.48 -11.44 26.74
CA ALA A 150 4.03 -12.45 27.65
C ALA A 150 4.29 -11.94 29.08
N TYR A 151 4.16 -10.64 29.35
CA TYR A 151 4.29 -10.11 30.72
C TYR A 151 2.92 -9.66 31.26
N PRO A 152 2.18 -10.52 31.97
CA PRO A 152 1.18 -10.02 32.90
C PRO A 152 1.93 -9.17 33.94
N ARG A 153 1.56 -7.89 34.06
CA ARG A 153 1.99 -7.06 35.20
C ARG A 153 1.33 -7.63 36.47
N ASN A 154 1.97 -8.66 37.04
CA ASN A 154 1.71 -9.18 38.37
C ASN A 154 3.01 -9.01 39.16
N THR A 155 3.25 -7.79 39.65
CA THR A 155 4.16 -7.35 40.74
C THR A 155 4.20 -5.83 40.55
N GLU A 156 3.64 -4.98 41.40
CA GLU A 156 3.48 -5.00 42.86
C GLU A 156 2.13 -4.41 43.29
#